data_AF-A0A1S2LFY3-F1
#
_entry.id   AF-A0A1S2LFY3-F1
#
_cell.length_a   1.000
_cell.length_b   1.000
_cell.length_c   1.000
_cell.angle_alpha   90.00
_cell.angle_beta   90.00
_cell.angle_gamma   90.00
#
_symmetry.space_group_name_H-M   'P 1'
#
loop_
_entity.id
_entity.type
_entity.pdbx_description
1 polymer ?
#
loop_
_entity_poly.entity_id
_entity_poly.type
_entity_poly.pdbx_seq_one_letter_code
_entity_poly.pdbx_strand_id
1 'polypeptide(L)'
;MADQFNILFVMPLIITEDLYSITEKIKQVLIKFPINKRLDKIDTEFKTKVSNLELSYRRMEETKKETVALQKSIGKIISEEIIPYPPGIPILLSGEKIEDEHIKLLVVLKRAGAHFQGNDVFENGVKVFKSRNDS
;
A
#
# COMPACT_ATOMS: atom_id res chain seq x y z
N MET A 1 5.49 -13.30 -4.49
CA MET A 1 5.20 -11.85 -4.39
C MET A 1 5.95 -11.16 -5.50
N ALA A 2 5.38 -10.12 -6.11
CA ALA A 2 6.01 -9.40 -7.21
C ALA A 2 5.56 -7.94 -7.22
N ASP A 3 6.51 -7.04 -7.47
CA ASP A 3 6.26 -5.62 -7.72
C ASP A 3 6.78 -5.21 -9.11
N GLN A 4 6.74 -3.90 -9.40
CA GLN A 4 7.16 -3.36 -10.69
C GLN A 4 8.62 -3.71 -11.07
N PHE A 5 9.47 -3.98 -10.07
CA PHE A 5 10.91 -4.14 -10.24
C PHE A 5 11.45 -5.45 -9.67
N ASN A 6 10.73 -6.13 -8.78
CA ASN A 6 11.24 -7.28 -8.04
C ASN A 6 10.25 -8.45 -8.04
N ILE A 7 10.80 -9.67 -8.03
CA ILE A 7 10.06 -10.91 -7.82
C ILE A 7 10.73 -11.66 -6.66
N LEU A 8 9.94 -12.05 -5.67
CA LEU A 8 10.42 -12.84 -4.53
C LEU A 8 10.08 -14.32 -4.71
N PHE A 9 11.12 -15.15 -4.71
CA PHE A 9 11.01 -16.60 -4.61
C PHE A 9 11.24 -17.03 -3.16
N VAL A 10 10.31 -17.78 -2.59
CA VAL A 10 10.44 -18.39 -1.27
C VAL A 10 10.81 -19.85 -1.46
N MET A 11 11.91 -20.29 -0.86
CA MET A 11 12.40 -21.67 -0.94
C MET A 11 12.02 -22.42 0.34
N PRO A 12 11.02 -23.32 0.30
CA PRO A 12 10.69 -24.15 1.46
C PRO A 12 11.84 -25.10 1.78
N LEU A 13 12.02 -25.46 3.06
CA LEU A 13 13.05 -26.41 3.48
C LEU A 13 12.85 -27.81 2.89
N ILE A 14 11.61 -28.15 2.55
CA ILE A 14 11.26 -29.39 1.86
C ILE A 14 11.20 -29.06 0.38
N ILE A 15 12.29 -29.35 -0.33
CA ILE A 15 12.35 -29.23 -1.78
C ILE A 15 12.07 -30.64 -2.34
N THR A 16 10.87 -30.85 -2.86
CA THR A 16 10.49 -32.13 -3.50
C THR A 16 10.84 -32.18 -4.99
N GLU A 17 11.05 -31.03 -5.64
CA GLU A 17 11.46 -30.90 -7.03
C GLU A 17 12.89 -30.35 -7.12
N ASP A 18 13.71 -30.86 -8.04
CA ASP A 18 15.04 -30.34 -8.28
C ASP A 18 14.98 -28.85 -8.70
N LEU A 19 15.66 -27.99 -7.93
CA LEU A 19 15.75 -26.55 -8.17
C LEU A 19 16.26 -26.24 -9.59
N TYR A 20 17.11 -27.11 -10.14
CA TYR A 20 17.61 -26.98 -11.51
C TYR A 20 16.50 -27.07 -12.57
N SER A 21 15.51 -27.96 -12.38
CA SER A 21 14.37 -28.07 -13.29
C SER A 21 13.51 -26.80 -13.30
N ILE A 22 13.34 -26.19 -12.13
CA ILE A 22 12.59 -24.94 -11.97
C ILE A 22 13.30 -23.79 -12.68
N THR A 23 14.63 -23.65 -12.52
CA THR A 23 15.39 -22.56 -13.16
C THR A 23 15.41 -22.67 -14.68
N GLU A 24 15.50 -23.89 -15.24
CA GLU A 24 15.43 -24.09 -16.68
C GLU A 24 14.05 -23.74 -17.26
N LYS A 25 12.96 -24.10 -16.57
CA LYS A 25 11.60 -23.68 -16.97
C LYS A 25 11.47 -22.16 -16.99
N ILE A 26 11.96 -21.47 -15.96
CA ILE A 26 11.93 -20.00 -15.87
C ILE A 26 12.72 -19.40 -17.04
N LYS A 27 13.94 -19.89 -17.29
CA LYS A 27 14.79 -19.41 -18.38
C LYS A 27 14.13 -19.55 -19.76
N GLN A 28 13.51 -20.69 -20.05
CA GLN A 28 12.81 -20.93 -21.32
C GLN A 28 11.65 -19.95 -21.54
N VAL A 29 10.95 -19.57 -20.48
CA VAL A 29 9.89 -18.56 -20.55
C VAL A 29 10.50 -17.17 -20.77
N LEU A 30 11.52 -16.80 -19.99
CA LEU A 30 12.13 -15.47 -20.05
C LEU A 30 12.81 -15.15 -21.38
N ILE A 31 13.38 -16.14 -22.09
CA ILE A 31 13.98 -15.96 -23.42
C ILE A 31 12.99 -15.36 -24.43
N LYS A 32 11.68 -15.58 -24.23
CA LYS A 32 10.63 -15.07 -25.14
C LYS A 32 10.33 -13.59 -24.93
N PHE A 33 10.84 -12.96 -23.87
CA PHE A 33 10.56 -11.57 -23.55
C PHE A 33 11.76 -10.67 -23.88
N PRO A 34 11.55 -9.54 -24.58
CA PRO A 34 12.62 -8.60 -24.87
C PRO A 34 13.12 -7.94 -23.58
N ILE A 35 14.44 -7.86 -23.42
CA ILE A 35 15.07 -7.18 -22.28
C ILE A 35 14.89 -5.67 -22.46
N ASN A 36 14.11 -5.04 -21.59
CA ASN A 36 13.92 -3.59 -21.61
C ASN A 36 14.72 -2.95 -20.46
N LYS A 37 15.70 -2.09 -20.78
CA LYS A 37 16.65 -1.48 -19.82
C LYS A 37 16.11 -0.27 -19.05
N ARG A 38 14.79 -0.03 -19.04
CA ARG A 38 14.22 1.09 -18.29
C ARG A 38 13.84 0.68 -16.89
N LEU A 39 14.65 1.13 -15.94
CA LEU A 39 14.28 1.21 -14.53
C LEU A 39 14.56 2.64 -14.10
N ASP A 40 13.65 3.56 -14.41
CA ASP A 40 13.52 4.76 -13.59
C ASP A 40 13.08 4.22 -12.22
N LYS A 41 14.03 4.04 -11.30
CA LYS A 41 13.69 3.68 -9.92
C LYS A 41 12.74 4.75 -9.43
N ILE A 42 11.50 4.37 -9.17
CA ILE A 42 10.61 5.21 -8.38
C ILE A 42 11.29 5.31 -7.02
N ASP A 43 11.67 6.52 -6.64
CA ASP A 43 12.30 6.79 -5.37
C ASP A 43 11.25 6.51 -4.27
N THR A 44 11.24 5.27 -3.78
CA THR A 44 10.37 4.83 -2.69
C THR A 44 11.04 5.06 -1.34
N GLU A 45 11.98 6.01 -1.23
CA GLU A 45 12.44 6.55 0.05
C GLU A 45 11.34 7.40 0.73
N PHE A 46 10.13 6.86 0.80
CA PHE A 46 9.16 7.32 1.78
C PHE A 46 9.60 6.71 3.11
N LYS A 47 10.45 7.45 3.83
CA LYS A 47 10.58 7.30 5.28
C LYS A 47 9.20 7.58 5.85
N THR A 48 8.37 6.55 6.01
CA THR A 48 7.22 6.63 6.91
C THR A 48 7.81 7.01 8.27
N LYS A 49 7.68 8.29 8.64
CA LYS A 49 7.89 8.68 10.03
C LYS A 49 6.94 7.81 10.82
N VAL A 50 7.45 7.19 11.88
CA VAL A 50 6.60 6.51 12.86
C VAL A 50 5.57 7.53 13.30
N SER A 51 4.33 7.38 12.82
CA SER A 51 3.27 8.32 13.13
C SER A 51 2.74 7.96 14.52
N ASN A 52 2.52 8.99 15.34
CA ASN A 52 1.92 8.77 16.65
C ASN A 52 0.43 8.48 16.45
N LEU A 53 -0.07 7.44 17.11
CA LEU A 53 -1.50 7.19 17.23
C LEU A 53 -2.14 8.41 17.91
N GLU A 54 -2.90 9.20 17.15
CA GLU A 54 -3.53 10.43 17.65
C GLU A 54 -4.77 10.08 18.52
N LEU A 55 -5.27 8.85 18.42
CA LEU A 55 -6.34 8.30 19.25
C LEU A 55 -5.90 7.03 19.99
N SER A 56 -6.32 6.91 21.25
CA SER A 56 -6.24 5.64 21.97
C SER A 56 -7.29 4.65 21.45
N TYR A 57 -7.00 3.36 21.53
CA TYR A 57 -7.88 2.29 21.05
C TYR A 57 -9.33 2.42 21.59
N ARG A 58 -9.47 2.71 22.88
CA ARG A 58 -10.78 2.90 23.53
C ARG A 58 -11.59 4.06 22.93
N ARG A 59 -10.93 5.15 22.51
CA ARG A 59 -11.60 6.28 21.85
C ARG A 59 -12.02 5.94 20.41
N MET A 60 -11.28 5.07 19.73
CA MET A 60 -11.64 4.65 18.37
C MET A 60 -12.96 3.86 18.35
N GLU A 61 -13.21 2.99 19.34
CA GLU A 61 -14.46 2.21 19.42
C GLU A 61 -15.71 3.09 19.60
N GLU A 62 -15.57 4.20 20.35
CA GLU A 62 -16.69 5.09 20.67
C GLU A 62 -16.91 6.21 19.62
N THR A 63 -16.00 6.36 18.67
CA THR A 63 -16.03 7.48 17.71
C THR A 63 -16.77 7.11 16.42
N LYS A 64 -17.74 7.95 16.03
CA LYS A 64 -18.46 7.78 14.76
C LYS A 64 -17.50 7.92 13.58
N LYS A 65 -17.73 7.11 12.54
CA LYS A 65 -16.97 7.15 11.28
C LYS A 65 -17.74 7.90 10.21
N GLU A 66 -17.03 8.57 9.32
CA GLU A 66 -17.60 9.20 8.12
C GLU A 66 -16.71 8.93 6.90
N THR A 67 -17.31 8.94 5.71
CA THR A 67 -16.55 8.82 4.45
C THR A 67 -16.38 10.20 3.84
N VAL A 68 -15.13 10.53 3.49
CA VAL A 68 -14.80 11.80 2.84
C VAL A 68 -13.95 11.56 1.59
N ALA A 69 -14.02 12.48 0.63
CA ALA A 69 -13.12 12.44 -0.52
C ALA A 69 -11.64 12.47 -0.08
N LEU A 70 -10.77 11.75 -0.79
CA LEU A 70 -9.34 11.63 -0.46
C LEU A 70 -8.65 12.99 -0.26
N GLN A 71 -8.98 14.00 -1.08
CA GLN A 71 -8.40 15.34 -0.93
C GLN A 71 -8.91 16.09 0.31
N LYS A 72 -10.11 15.76 0.80
CA LYS A 72 -10.71 16.36 2.00
C LYS A 72 -10.36 15.61 3.29
N SER A 73 -9.60 14.52 3.19
CA SER A 73 -9.21 13.71 4.35
C SER A 73 -7.93 14.23 5.02
N ILE A 74 -7.19 15.14 4.39
CA ILE A 74 -5.98 15.76 4.95
C ILE A 74 -6.30 16.40 6.31
N GLY A 75 -5.51 16.07 7.32
CA GLY A 75 -5.65 16.51 8.70
C GLY A 75 -6.66 15.71 9.53
N LYS A 76 -7.42 14.79 8.93
CA LYS A 76 -8.34 13.90 9.64
C LYS A 76 -7.64 12.60 10.08
N ILE A 77 -8.25 11.89 11.02
CA ILE A 77 -7.73 10.64 11.55
C ILE A 77 -8.40 9.48 10.83
N ILE A 78 -7.62 8.60 10.21
CA ILE A 78 -8.14 7.49 9.44
C ILE A 78 -8.73 6.40 10.35
N SER A 79 -9.79 5.73 9.90
CA SER A 79 -10.51 4.72 10.69
C SER A 79 -10.41 3.29 10.13
N GLU A 80 -9.73 3.14 8.99
CA GLU A 80 -9.47 1.90 8.27
C GLU A 80 -8.08 1.99 7.64
N GLU A 81 -7.40 0.87 7.45
CA GLU A 81 -6.08 0.83 6.82
C GLU A 81 -6.15 1.04 5.30
N ILE A 82 -5.10 1.64 4.72
CA ILE A 82 -4.93 1.76 3.27
C ILE A 82 -3.69 0.98 2.85
N ILE A 83 -3.91 -0.12 2.14
CA ILE A 83 -2.86 -1.05 1.72
C ILE A 83 -2.83 -1.13 0.18
N PRO A 84 -1.88 -0.47 -0.48
CA PRO A 84 -1.63 -0.68 -1.90
C PRO A 84 -0.84 -1.98 -2.15
N TYR A 85 -1.10 -2.62 -3.28
CA TYR A 85 -0.31 -3.69 -3.84
C TYR A 85 0.09 -3.37 -5.28
N PRO A 86 1.37 -3.47 -5.64
CA PRO A 86 2.54 -3.62 -4.75
C PRO A 86 2.81 -2.31 -3.97
N PRO A 87 3.44 -2.32 -2.76
CA PRO A 87 4.19 -3.41 -2.11
C PRO A 87 3.38 -4.37 -1.21
N GLY A 88 2.11 -4.09 -0.88
CA GLY A 88 1.29 -4.92 -0.01
C GLY A 88 1.47 -4.65 1.50
N ILE A 89 2.03 -3.49 1.86
CA ILE A 89 2.11 -3.02 3.25
C ILE A 89 1.23 -1.78 3.45
N PRO A 90 0.68 -1.54 4.66
CA PRO A 90 -0.11 -0.34 4.93
C PRO A 90 0.70 0.94 4.75
N ILE A 91 0.14 1.92 4.05
CA ILE A 91 0.62 3.31 4.04
C ILE A 91 0.06 4.08 5.24
N LEU A 92 -1.17 3.75 5.61
CA LEU A 92 -1.92 4.37 6.70
C LEU A 92 -2.59 3.26 7.51
N LEU A 93 -2.42 3.34 8.83
CA LEU A 93 -3.07 2.49 9.83
C LEU A 93 -4.20 3.25 10.53
N SER A 94 -5.21 2.53 11.00
CA SER A 94 -6.30 3.14 11.77
C SER A 94 -5.77 3.91 12.99
N GLY A 95 -6.20 5.16 13.15
CA GLY A 95 -5.76 6.05 14.22
C GLY A 95 -4.63 7.01 13.84
N GLU A 96 -4.08 6.87 12.64
CA GLU A 96 -3.07 7.78 12.12
C GLU A 96 -3.72 9.01 11.47
N LYS A 97 -3.00 10.13 11.52
CA LYS A 97 -3.39 11.35 10.84
C LYS A 97 -3.04 11.27 9.36
N ILE A 98 -3.97 11.67 8.51
CA ILE A 98 -3.72 11.74 7.07
C ILE A 98 -3.00 13.06 6.77
N GLU A 99 -1.74 12.98 6.36
CA GLU A 99 -0.94 14.12 5.92
C GLU A 99 -0.90 14.22 4.39
N ASP A 100 -0.52 15.40 3.87
CA ASP A 100 -0.40 15.66 2.44
C ASP A 100 0.61 14.72 1.75
N GLU A 101 1.68 14.33 2.46
CA GLU A 101 2.68 13.36 1.99
C GLU A 101 2.06 11.98 1.70
N HIS A 102 1.10 11.54 2.52
CA HIS A 102 0.39 10.28 2.29
C HIS A 102 -0.43 10.34 1.00
N ILE A 103 -1.12 11.45 0.74
CA ILE A 103 -1.92 11.63 -0.48
C ILE A 103 -1.02 11.62 -1.72
N LYS A 104 0.11 12.33 -1.67
CA LYS A 104 1.11 12.32 -2.75
C LYS A 104 1.61 10.92 -3.06
N LEU A 105 1.94 10.13 -2.05
CA LEU A 105 2.36 8.73 -2.21
C LEU A 105 1.27 7.87 -2.85
N LEU A 106 0.04 7.97 -2.36
CA LEU A 106 -1.10 7.23 -2.92
C LEU A 106 -1.29 7.54 -4.41
N VAL A 107 -1.18 8.81 -4.81
CA VAL A 107 -1.29 9.24 -6.22
C VAL A 107 -0.15 8.68 -7.07
N VAL A 108 1.09 8.70 -6.57
CA VAL A 108 2.25 8.10 -7.28
C VAL A 108 2.01 6.62 -7.51
N LEU A 109 1.56 5.89 -6.48
CA LEU A 109 1.29 4.46 -6.59
C LEU A 109 0.13 4.13 -7.53
N LYS A 110 -0.96 4.91 -7.48
CA LYS A 110 -2.09 4.74 -8.43
C LYS A 110 -1.62 4.94 -9.87
N ARG A 111 -0.75 5.93 -10.13
CA ARG A 111 -0.16 6.16 -11.46
C ARG A 111 0.78 5.04 -11.90
N ALA A 112 1.49 4.41 -10.96
CA ALA A 112 2.31 3.23 -11.21
C ALA A 112 1.49 1.95 -11.41
N GLY A 113 0.14 2.02 -11.33
CA GLY A 113 -0.76 0.88 -11.52
C GLY A 113 -1.00 0.06 -10.26
N ALA A 114 -0.69 0.57 -9.07
CA ALA A 114 -0.98 -0.13 -7.82
C ALA A 114 -2.49 -0.32 -7.62
N HIS A 115 -2.86 -1.48 -7.10
CA HIS A 115 -4.21 -1.82 -6.67
C HIS A 115 -4.35 -1.59 -5.18
N PHE A 116 -5.48 -1.05 -4.72
CA PHE A 116 -5.72 -0.79 -3.30
C PHE A 116 -6.61 -1.89 -2.74
N GLN A 117 -6.17 -2.54 -1.66
CA GLN A 117 -6.93 -3.61 -1.03
C GLN A 117 -8.19 -3.02 -0.37
N GLY A 118 -9.34 -3.66 -0.62
CA GLY A 118 -10.62 -3.22 -0.08
C GLY A 118 -11.28 -2.16 -0.95
N ASN A 119 -11.43 -0.94 -0.40
CA ASN A 119 -12.20 0.13 -1.03
C ASN A 119 -11.29 1.03 -1.89
N ASP A 120 -11.67 1.31 -3.14
CA ASP A 120 -10.89 2.26 -3.96
C ASP A 120 -11.05 3.66 -3.38
N VAL A 121 -10.01 4.10 -2.66
CA VAL A 121 -10.00 5.39 -1.96
C VAL A 121 -10.09 6.61 -2.88
N PHE A 122 -9.81 6.43 -4.18
CA PHE A 122 -9.91 7.51 -5.17
C PHE A 122 -11.34 7.71 -5.66
N GLU A 123 -12.13 6.64 -5.73
CA GLU A 123 -13.52 6.69 -6.20
C GLU A 123 -14.52 6.78 -5.03
N ASN A 124 -14.32 5.96 -4.01
CA ASN A 124 -15.27 5.79 -2.91
C ASN A 124 -14.92 6.62 -1.67
N GLY A 125 -13.78 7.30 -1.69
CA GLY A 125 -13.28 8.09 -0.57
C GLY A 125 -12.68 7.26 0.57
N VAL A 126 -12.29 7.95 1.63
CA VAL A 126 -11.60 7.40 2.79
C VAL A 126 -12.48 7.51 4.02
N LYS A 127 -12.54 6.45 4.84
CA LYS A 127 -13.24 6.46 6.12
C LYS A 127 -12.37 7.07 7.22
N VAL A 128 -12.87 8.10 7.86
CA VAL A 128 -12.19 8.85 8.93
C VAL A 128 -13.04 8.90 10.19
N PHE A 129 -12.39 9.06 11.35
CA PHE A 129 -13.08 9.34 12.60
C PHE A 129 -13.63 10.76 12.61
N LYS A 130 -14.90 10.92 12.99
CA LYS A 130 -15.55 12.24 13.07
C LYS A 130 -14.96 13.03 14.25
N SER A 131 -14.46 14.22 13.98
CA SER A 131 -13.98 15.13 15.03
C SER A 131 -15.17 15.63 15.87
N ARG A 132 -14.99 15.76 17.19
CA ARG A 132 -16.03 16.28 18.09
C ARG A 132 -16.39 17.75 17.84
N ASN A 133 -15.64 18.48 17.01
CA ASN A 133 -15.84 19.91 16.76
C ASN A 133 -16.84 20.23 15.62
N ASP A 134 -17.40 19.24 14.92
CA ASP A 134 -18.39 19.48 13.87
C ASP A 134 -19.83 19.38 14.42
N SER A 135 -20.14 20.22 15.43
CA SER A 135 -21.50 20.44 15.97
C SER A 135 -22.07 21.75 15.46
#